data_AF-A0A7Z1MXZ6-F1
#
_entry.id   AF-A0A7Z1MXZ6-F1
#
_cell.length_a   1.000
_cell.length_b   1.000
_cell.length_c   1.000
_cell.angle_alpha   90.00
_cell.angle_beta   90.00
_cell.angle_gamma   90.00
#
_symmetry.space_group_name_H-M   'P 1'
#
loop_
_entity.id
_entity.type
_entity.pdbx_description
1 polymer ?
#
loop_
_entity_poly.entity_id
_entity_poly.type
_entity_poly.pdbx_seq_one_letter_code
_entity_poly.pdbx_strand_id
1 'polypeptide(L)'
;AEYIQIDEPILVTDDSESYEDITRKAYDYFANEGLGKYLVIQTYFERVHLKFLSSLPVGGLGLDLVHDNGYNLKQIEDGDFDQSKALYAGIIDGRNVWAADIEAKKQLIETLQQHTQQLVIQPSSSLLHVPVSLDDETLDESIAEGLSFATEKLDELDALRRLFNDNDLSKYEHYKARYERFQSQSFKNLEYDFESVPTHRKSPFAKRKQLQNQRLNLPDLPTT
;
A
#
# COMPACT_ATOMS: atom_id res chain seq x y z
N ALA A 1 3.36 24.44 -13.41
CA ALA A 1 3.56 23.29 -12.50
C ALA A 1 4.90 22.65 -12.85
N GLU A 2 5.67 22.19 -11.87
CA GLU A 2 6.96 21.51 -12.08
C GLU A 2 6.80 20.02 -12.38
N TYR A 3 5.67 19.43 -11.97
CA TYR A 3 5.20 18.12 -12.39
C TYR A 3 3.67 18.07 -12.31
N ILE A 4 3.07 17.07 -12.95
CA ILE A 4 1.63 16.80 -13.02
C ILE A 4 1.45 15.30 -12.74
N GLN A 5 0.74 14.99 -11.67
CA GLN A 5 0.33 13.63 -11.36
C GLN A 5 -0.88 13.24 -12.22
N ILE A 6 -0.83 12.07 -12.86
CA ILE A 6 -1.95 11.45 -13.57
C ILE A 6 -2.13 10.04 -12.99
N ASP A 7 -3.31 9.79 -12.43
CA ASP A 7 -3.66 8.51 -11.83
C ASP A 7 -4.15 7.54 -12.91
N GLU A 8 -3.45 6.42 -13.07
CA GLU A 8 -3.78 5.34 -14.00
C GLU A 8 -3.93 3.98 -13.27
N PRO A 9 -4.75 3.87 -12.20
CA PRO A 9 -4.89 2.63 -11.44
C PRO A 9 -5.51 1.48 -12.25
N ILE A 10 -6.12 1.75 -13.41
CA ILE A 10 -6.60 0.70 -14.31
C ILE A 10 -5.45 -0.22 -14.79
N LEU A 11 -4.22 0.30 -14.83
CA LEU A 11 -3.03 -0.41 -15.29
C LEU A 11 -2.48 -1.47 -14.32
N VAL A 12 -3.10 -1.63 -13.13
CA VAL A 12 -2.78 -2.73 -12.20
C VAL A 12 -3.83 -3.85 -12.21
N THR A 13 -4.87 -3.72 -13.04
CA THR A 13 -5.92 -4.75 -13.15
C THR A 13 -5.49 -5.90 -14.06
N ASP A 14 -6.17 -7.04 -13.96
CA ASP A 14 -5.90 -8.21 -14.83
C ASP A 14 -6.06 -7.89 -16.33
N ASP A 15 -6.85 -6.87 -16.67
CA ASP A 15 -7.08 -6.42 -18.05
C ASP A 15 -6.04 -5.38 -18.53
N SER A 16 -5.00 -5.07 -17.75
CA SER A 16 -4.05 -3.97 -18.02
C SER A 16 -3.43 -4.02 -19.42
N GLU A 17 -3.08 -5.22 -19.91
CA GLU A 17 -2.48 -5.42 -21.23
C GLU A 17 -3.38 -4.89 -22.36
N SER A 18 -4.70 -4.99 -22.20
CA SER A 18 -5.66 -4.52 -23.20
C SER A 18 -5.70 -3.00 -23.36
N TYR A 19 -5.20 -2.25 -22.35
CA TYR A 19 -5.16 -0.79 -22.34
C TYR A 19 -3.81 -0.23 -22.82
N GLU A 20 -2.77 -1.06 -23.00
CA GLU A 20 -1.42 -0.57 -23.29
C GLU A 20 -1.35 0.28 -24.57
N ASP A 21 -2.05 -0.13 -25.62
CA ASP A 21 -2.06 0.57 -26.91
C ASP A 21 -2.70 1.95 -26.82
N ILE A 22 -3.79 2.10 -26.06
CA ILE A 22 -4.47 3.39 -25.90
C ILE A 22 -3.69 4.31 -24.96
N THR A 23 -3.11 3.73 -23.90
CA THR A 23 -2.22 4.42 -22.97
C THR A 23 -1.00 4.99 -23.71
N ARG A 24 -0.33 4.17 -24.54
CA ARG A 24 0.80 4.63 -25.36
C ARG A 24 0.43 5.82 -26.24
N LYS A 25 -0.68 5.72 -26.98
CA LYS A 25 -1.17 6.82 -27.83
C LYS A 25 -1.42 8.11 -27.04
N ALA A 26 -1.99 8.00 -25.85
CA ALA A 26 -2.27 9.16 -25.00
C ALA A 26 -0.97 9.84 -24.52
N TYR A 27 -0.01 9.06 -24.00
CA TYR A 27 1.25 9.62 -23.49
C TYR A 27 2.20 10.09 -24.60
N ASP A 28 2.19 9.45 -25.78
CA ASP A 28 2.90 9.95 -26.97
C ASP A 28 2.34 11.31 -27.41
N TYR A 29 1.01 11.49 -27.37
CA TYR A 29 0.39 12.79 -27.66
C TYR A 29 0.89 13.87 -26.70
N PHE A 30 0.85 13.62 -25.39
CA PHE A 30 1.34 14.60 -24.40
C PHE A 30 2.84 14.87 -24.52
N ALA A 31 3.64 13.85 -24.87
CA ALA A 31 5.06 14.04 -25.13
C ALA A 31 5.32 14.94 -26.35
N ASN A 32 4.55 14.78 -27.44
CA ASN A 32 4.64 15.62 -28.63
C ASN A 32 4.27 17.09 -28.35
N GLU A 33 3.35 17.33 -27.41
CA GLU A 33 3.01 18.67 -26.91
C GLU A 33 4.04 19.22 -25.91
N GLY A 34 5.15 18.50 -25.68
CA GLY A 34 6.22 18.92 -24.77
C GLY A 34 5.89 18.75 -23.28
N LEU A 35 4.81 18.03 -22.96
CA LEU A 35 4.33 17.83 -21.59
C LEU A 35 4.90 16.58 -20.92
N GLY A 36 5.35 15.58 -21.70
CA GLY A 36 5.76 14.27 -21.19
C GLY A 36 6.69 14.30 -19.97
N LYS A 37 7.74 15.14 -20.00
CA LYS A 37 8.70 15.28 -18.89
C LYS A 37 8.10 15.78 -17.57
N TYR A 38 6.94 16.43 -17.61
CA TYR A 38 6.22 16.90 -16.42
C TYR A 38 5.26 15.85 -15.89
N LEU A 39 4.90 14.84 -16.68
CA LEU A 39 3.91 13.85 -16.29
C LEU A 39 4.53 12.78 -15.38
N VAL A 40 3.82 12.47 -14.30
CA VAL A 40 4.09 11.35 -13.40
C VAL A 40 2.87 10.45 -13.39
N ILE A 41 3.01 9.25 -13.92
CA ILE A 41 1.93 8.25 -13.88
C ILE A 41 1.93 7.63 -12.50
N GLN A 42 0.81 7.66 -11.79
CA GLN A 42 0.65 6.98 -10.50
C GLN A 42 -0.21 5.73 -10.67
N THR A 43 0.30 4.61 -10.18
CA THR A 43 -0.46 3.37 -10.03
C THR A 43 -0.46 2.92 -8.58
N TYR A 44 -1.53 2.26 -8.17
CA TYR A 44 -1.71 1.83 -6.80
C TYR A 44 -2.65 0.65 -6.66
N PHE A 45 -2.62 0.00 -5.50
CA PHE A 45 -3.44 -1.15 -5.08
C PHE A 45 -2.96 -2.54 -5.49
N GLU A 46 -2.08 -2.66 -6.49
CA GLU A 46 -1.50 -3.93 -6.94
C GLU A 46 -0.25 -3.66 -7.81
N ARG A 47 0.44 -4.72 -8.25
CA ARG A 47 1.57 -4.64 -9.17
C ARG A 47 1.19 -4.15 -10.57
N VAL A 48 2.17 -3.57 -11.28
CA VAL A 48 2.05 -3.17 -12.70
C VAL A 48 2.87 -4.08 -13.61
N HIS A 49 2.60 -4.02 -14.92
CA HIS A 49 3.57 -4.40 -15.95
C HIS A 49 4.61 -3.27 -16.11
N LEU A 50 5.68 -3.30 -15.32
CA LEU A 50 6.62 -2.18 -15.19
C LEU A 50 7.34 -1.86 -16.50
N LYS A 51 7.73 -2.89 -17.26
CA LYS A 51 8.41 -2.73 -18.55
C LYS A 51 7.59 -1.91 -19.54
N PHE A 52 6.27 -2.10 -19.56
CA PHE A 52 5.38 -1.29 -20.38
C PHE A 52 5.33 0.17 -19.88
N LEU A 53 5.08 0.41 -18.59
CA LEU A 53 5.05 1.76 -18.02
C LEU A 53 6.36 2.53 -18.25
N SER A 54 7.50 1.88 -18.03
CA SER A 54 8.84 2.45 -18.28
C SER A 54 9.07 2.82 -19.74
N SER A 55 8.38 2.18 -20.68
CA SER A 55 8.49 2.53 -22.11
C SER A 55 7.77 3.84 -22.47
N LEU A 56 6.92 4.39 -21.59
CA LEU A 56 6.13 5.58 -21.87
C LEU A 56 6.99 6.85 -21.77
N PRO A 57 6.73 7.87 -22.62
CA PRO A 57 7.52 9.11 -22.66
C PRO A 57 7.13 10.09 -21.54
N VAL A 58 7.17 9.62 -20.28
CA VAL A 58 6.84 10.38 -19.07
C VAL A 58 8.08 10.63 -18.19
N GLY A 59 7.99 11.64 -17.32
CA GLY A 59 9.08 12.07 -16.44
C GLY A 59 9.22 11.23 -15.16
N GLY A 60 8.16 10.55 -14.72
CA GLY A 60 8.22 9.70 -13.54
C GLY A 60 7.11 8.66 -13.49
N LEU A 61 7.34 7.64 -12.65
CA LEU A 61 6.40 6.56 -12.39
C LEU A 61 6.25 6.38 -10.89
N GLY A 62 5.00 6.37 -10.43
CA GLY A 62 4.64 6.05 -9.07
C GLY A 62 4.09 4.65 -8.95
N LEU A 63 4.68 3.88 -8.04
CA LEU A 63 4.43 2.46 -7.88
C LEU A 63 4.08 2.18 -6.41
N ASP A 64 3.03 1.38 -6.20
CA ASP A 64 2.74 0.79 -4.90
C ASP A 64 3.77 -0.31 -4.60
N LEU A 65 4.40 -0.23 -3.44
CA LEU A 65 5.37 -1.22 -2.93
C LEU A 65 4.89 -1.82 -1.59
N VAL A 66 3.60 -1.73 -1.32
CA VAL A 66 2.93 -2.26 -0.13
C VAL A 66 1.95 -3.37 -0.52
N HIS A 67 1.10 -3.13 -1.52
CA HIS A 67 0.07 -4.08 -1.98
C HIS A 67 0.46 -4.80 -3.27
N ASP A 68 1.70 -4.66 -3.74
CA ASP A 68 2.22 -5.27 -4.96
C ASP A 68 2.75 -6.70 -4.77
N ASN A 69 2.64 -7.25 -3.55
CA ASN A 69 3.20 -8.55 -3.16
C ASN A 69 4.70 -8.73 -3.49
N GLY A 70 5.46 -7.63 -3.55
CA GLY A 70 6.89 -7.61 -3.89
C GLY A 70 7.22 -7.75 -5.38
N TYR A 71 6.22 -7.79 -6.26
CA TYR A 71 6.45 -7.93 -7.70
C TYR A 71 6.98 -6.66 -8.37
N ASN A 72 6.61 -5.46 -7.91
CA ASN A 72 7.14 -4.23 -8.50
C ASN A 72 8.62 -4.05 -8.14
N LEU A 73 9.01 -4.32 -6.88
CA LEU A 73 10.42 -4.33 -6.48
C LEU A 73 11.21 -5.33 -7.33
N LYS A 74 10.68 -6.54 -7.51
CA LYS A 74 11.34 -7.57 -8.32
C LYS A 74 11.57 -7.13 -9.77
N GLN A 75 10.57 -6.50 -10.41
CA GLN A 75 10.72 -5.96 -11.77
C GLN A 75 11.77 -4.83 -11.84
N ILE A 76 11.87 -3.98 -10.80
CA ILE A 76 12.91 -2.94 -10.71
C ILE A 76 14.30 -3.60 -10.65
N GLU A 77 14.47 -4.63 -9.82
CA GLU A 77 15.72 -5.39 -9.69
C GLU A 77 16.11 -6.11 -10.98
N ASP A 78 15.12 -6.60 -11.73
CA ASP A 78 15.30 -7.27 -13.02
C ASP A 78 15.63 -6.27 -14.17
N GLY A 79 15.62 -4.97 -13.89
CA GLY A 79 16.01 -3.92 -14.83
C GLY A 79 14.89 -3.41 -15.72
N ASP A 80 13.63 -3.66 -15.37
CA ASP A 80 12.47 -3.15 -16.14
C ASP A 80 12.17 -1.67 -15.88
N PHE A 81 12.85 -1.04 -14.92
CA PHE A 81 12.75 0.40 -14.64
C PHE A 81 13.75 1.23 -15.46
N ASP A 82 13.25 2.22 -16.20
CA ASP A 82 14.08 3.21 -16.88
C ASP A 82 14.63 4.24 -15.88
N GLN A 83 15.93 4.14 -15.56
CA GLN A 83 16.61 5.00 -14.58
C GLN A 83 16.63 6.49 -14.94
N SER A 84 16.29 6.86 -16.18
CA SER A 84 16.13 8.27 -16.56
C SER A 84 14.86 8.91 -15.99
N LYS A 85 13.93 8.10 -15.47
CA LYS A 85 12.67 8.54 -14.87
C LYS A 85 12.80 8.64 -13.35
N ALA A 86 12.03 9.56 -12.77
CA ALA A 86 11.86 9.62 -11.33
C ALA A 86 10.98 8.45 -10.84
N LEU A 87 11.45 7.72 -9.83
CA LEU A 87 10.68 6.69 -9.16
C LEU A 87 9.96 7.30 -7.94
N TYR A 88 8.63 7.29 -7.98
CA TYR A 88 7.78 7.67 -6.87
C TYR A 88 7.38 6.40 -6.09
N ALA A 89 8.16 6.05 -5.08
CA ALA A 89 8.03 4.82 -4.32
C ALA A 89 6.93 4.93 -3.24
N GLY A 90 5.83 4.21 -3.46
CA GLY A 90 4.71 4.10 -2.53
C GLY A 90 4.99 3.10 -1.41
N ILE A 91 5.63 3.56 -0.33
CA ILE A 91 6.20 2.69 0.71
C ILE A 91 5.42 2.68 2.03
N ILE A 92 4.57 3.67 2.29
CA ILE A 92 3.72 3.75 3.49
C ILE A 92 2.28 3.41 3.13
N ASP A 93 1.67 2.45 3.84
CA ASP A 93 0.34 1.95 3.48
C ASP A 93 -0.73 3.05 3.55
N GLY A 94 -1.29 3.44 2.41
CA GLY A 94 -2.38 4.43 2.33
C GLY A 94 -3.78 3.85 2.59
N ARG A 95 -3.91 2.54 2.80
CA ARG A 95 -5.20 1.83 2.95
C ARG A 95 -5.42 1.18 4.30
N ASN A 96 -4.42 1.20 5.18
CA ASN A 96 -4.50 0.56 6.48
C ASN A 96 -3.95 1.45 7.58
N VAL A 97 -4.47 1.28 8.79
CA VAL A 97 -4.20 2.14 9.94
C VAL A 97 -2.98 1.72 10.74
N TRP A 98 -2.26 0.67 10.34
CA TRP A 98 -1.07 0.24 11.08
C TRP A 98 0.10 1.20 10.85
N ALA A 99 0.85 1.44 11.92
CA ALA A 99 2.13 2.13 11.88
C ALA A 99 3.14 1.32 11.05
N ALA A 100 3.98 2.01 10.29
CA ALA A 100 4.95 1.36 9.42
C ALA A 100 6.14 0.79 10.22
N ASP A 101 6.64 -0.37 9.77
CA ASP A 101 7.96 -0.86 10.16
C ASP A 101 9.04 0.03 9.54
N ILE A 102 9.45 1.07 10.29
CA ILE A 102 10.33 2.12 9.76
C ILE A 102 11.72 1.60 9.36
N GLU A 103 12.23 0.57 10.02
CA GLU A 103 13.51 -0.06 9.67
C GLU A 103 13.38 -0.84 8.35
N ALA A 104 12.28 -1.59 8.16
CA ALA A 104 12.02 -2.24 6.87
C ALA A 104 11.85 -1.22 5.74
N LYS A 105 11.22 -0.06 6.00
CA LYS A 105 11.09 1.01 4.98
C LYS A 105 12.42 1.66 4.65
N LYS A 106 13.30 1.87 5.62
CA LYS A 106 14.67 2.33 5.39
C LYS A 106 15.42 1.35 4.49
N GLN A 107 15.39 0.05 4.78
CA GLN A 107 16.04 -0.98 3.96
C GLN A 107 15.50 -0.98 2.51
N LEU A 108 14.18 -0.83 2.34
CA LEU A 108 13.58 -0.71 1.02
C LEU A 108 14.12 0.51 0.25
N ILE A 109 14.24 1.68 0.90
CA ILE A 109 14.82 2.88 0.29
C ILE A 109 16.27 2.64 -0.14
N GLU A 110 17.09 2.02 0.73
CA GLU A 110 18.49 1.69 0.42
C GLU A 110 18.61 0.77 -0.80
N THR A 111 17.71 -0.21 -0.95
CA THR A 111 17.62 -1.05 -2.15
C THR A 111 17.24 -0.21 -3.38
N LEU A 112 16.16 0.58 -3.30
CA LEU A 112 15.67 1.36 -4.44
C LEU A 112 16.70 2.38 -4.96
N GLN A 113 17.50 2.99 -4.08
CA GLN A 113 18.57 3.93 -4.46
C GLN A 113 19.63 3.29 -5.38
N GLN A 114 19.74 1.97 -5.43
CA GLN A 114 20.65 1.26 -6.34
C GLN A 114 20.11 1.19 -7.78
N HIS A 115 18.80 1.40 -7.96
CA HIS A 115 18.09 1.19 -9.23
C HIS A 115 17.51 2.46 -9.84
N THR A 116 17.59 3.61 -9.16
CA THR A 116 17.11 4.90 -9.69
C THR A 116 18.05 6.06 -9.32
N GLN A 117 18.12 7.06 -10.18
CA GLN A 117 18.86 8.30 -9.92
C GLN A 117 18.01 9.33 -9.15
N GLN A 118 16.69 9.22 -9.23
CA GLN A 118 15.76 10.14 -8.61
C GLN A 118 14.64 9.36 -7.92
N LEU A 119 14.74 9.26 -6.60
CA LEU A 119 13.78 8.59 -5.73
C LEU A 119 12.95 9.62 -4.96
N VAL A 120 11.63 9.48 -5.03
CA VAL A 120 10.67 10.22 -4.22
C VAL A 120 9.88 9.20 -3.40
N ILE A 121 9.89 9.32 -2.07
CA ILE A 121 9.06 8.48 -1.21
C ILE A 121 7.67 9.09 -1.05
N GLN A 122 6.65 8.25 -1.04
CA GLN A 122 5.26 8.65 -0.93
C GLN A 122 4.41 7.55 -0.26
N PRO A 123 3.15 7.82 0.10
CA PRO A 123 2.20 6.77 0.45
C PRO A 123 1.96 5.82 -0.74
N SER A 124 1.55 4.58 -0.46
CA SER A 124 1.25 3.55 -1.46
C SER A 124 0.06 3.88 -2.34
N SER A 125 -0.85 4.72 -1.83
CA SER A 125 -2.03 5.23 -2.50
C SER A 125 -2.48 6.50 -1.79
N SER A 126 -3.56 7.14 -2.27
CA SER A 126 -4.14 8.28 -1.59
C SER A 126 -4.46 7.98 -0.12
N LEU A 127 -4.10 8.90 0.79
CA LEU A 127 -4.45 8.81 2.21
C LEU A 127 -5.96 9.03 2.47
N LEU A 128 -6.77 9.22 1.43
CA LEU A 128 -8.24 9.23 1.49
C LEU A 128 -8.81 7.95 2.12
N HIS A 129 -8.09 6.83 2.07
CA HIS A 129 -8.57 5.53 2.53
C HIS A 129 -8.29 5.25 4.01
N VAL A 130 -7.71 6.21 4.75
CA VAL A 130 -7.48 6.11 6.20
C VAL A 130 -8.08 7.33 6.91
N PRO A 131 -8.36 7.25 8.23
CA PRO A 131 -8.82 8.41 8.98
C PRO A 131 -7.73 9.50 9.04
N VAL A 132 -8.10 10.68 9.52
CA VAL A 132 -7.25 11.88 9.41
C VAL A 132 -6.10 11.89 10.41
N SER A 133 -6.38 11.82 11.71
CA SER A 133 -5.38 11.94 12.78
C SER A 133 -5.77 11.12 14.00
N LEU A 134 -4.79 10.64 14.78
CA LEU A 134 -5.05 10.00 16.07
C LEU A 134 -5.35 10.99 17.20
N ASP A 135 -5.14 12.30 16.98
CA ASP A 135 -5.25 13.33 18.02
C ASP A 135 -6.60 13.34 18.77
N ASP A 136 -7.69 13.00 18.08
CA ASP A 136 -9.05 13.00 18.62
C ASP A 136 -9.50 11.62 19.14
N GLU A 137 -8.64 10.60 19.07
CA GLU A 137 -8.98 9.22 19.44
C GLU A 137 -8.75 8.95 20.94
N THR A 138 -9.69 8.25 21.57
CA THR A 138 -9.54 7.79 22.97
C THR A 138 -9.14 6.31 22.98
N LEU A 139 -7.83 6.05 22.97
CA LEU A 139 -7.24 4.71 22.88
C LEU A 139 -6.27 4.44 24.04
N ASP A 140 -6.10 3.17 24.38
CA ASP A 140 -4.99 2.74 25.22
C ASP A 140 -3.66 2.99 24.50
N GLU A 141 -2.64 3.46 25.23
CA GLU A 141 -1.33 3.82 24.66
C GLU A 141 -0.70 2.64 23.90
N SER A 142 -0.82 1.41 24.43
CA SER A 142 -0.26 0.21 23.79
C SER A 142 -0.91 -0.10 22.43
N ILE A 143 -2.16 0.33 22.21
CA ILE A 143 -2.87 0.21 20.95
C ILE A 143 -2.53 1.38 20.04
N ALA A 144 -2.54 2.60 20.57
CA ALA A 144 -2.21 3.81 19.83
C ALA A 144 -0.79 3.74 19.24
N GLU A 145 0.17 3.14 19.94
CA GLU A 145 1.53 2.90 19.44
C GLU A 145 1.57 2.08 18.16
N GLY A 146 0.59 1.21 17.91
CA GLY A 146 0.50 0.40 16.70
C GLY A 146 -0.15 1.07 15.51
N LEU A 147 -0.74 2.27 15.67
CA LEU A 147 -1.58 2.90 14.65
C LEU A 147 -0.92 4.13 14.03
N SER A 148 -1.13 4.37 12.74
CA SER A 148 -0.80 5.63 12.08
C SER A 148 -1.93 5.96 11.12
N PHE A 149 -2.57 7.11 11.31
CA PHE A 149 -3.58 7.65 10.40
C PHE A 149 -2.90 8.57 9.37
N ALA A 150 -3.64 9.38 8.63
CA ALA A 150 -3.05 10.17 7.55
C ALA A 150 -1.93 11.11 8.03
N THR A 151 -2.15 11.84 9.14
CA THR A 151 -1.15 12.75 9.73
C THR A 151 0.12 11.99 10.15
N GLU A 152 -0.03 10.89 10.90
CA GLU A 152 1.13 10.13 11.40
C GLU A 152 1.89 9.44 10.26
N LYS A 153 1.22 9.01 9.19
CA LYS A 153 1.87 8.46 7.99
C LYS A 153 2.73 9.51 7.27
N LEU A 154 2.31 10.77 7.25
CA LEU A 154 3.15 11.86 6.73
C LEU A 154 4.34 12.10 7.65
N ASP A 155 4.18 11.95 8.96
CA ASP A 155 5.29 12.05 9.89
C ASP A 155 6.30 10.91 9.77
N GLU A 156 5.85 9.68 9.49
CA GLU A 156 6.70 8.52 9.15
C GLU A 156 7.50 8.78 7.86
N LEU A 157 6.88 9.34 6.82
CA LEU A 157 7.58 9.75 5.60
C LEU A 157 8.61 10.86 5.87
N ASP A 158 8.27 11.86 6.68
CA ASP A 158 9.22 12.91 7.05
C ASP A 158 10.39 12.36 7.87
N ALA A 159 10.17 11.35 8.73
CA ALA A 159 11.24 10.68 9.46
C ALA A 159 12.26 10.02 8.51
N LEU A 160 11.76 9.30 7.49
CA LEU A 160 12.61 8.71 6.45
C LEU A 160 13.30 9.79 5.60
N ARG A 161 12.58 10.83 5.18
CA ARG A 161 13.14 11.95 4.42
C ARG A 161 14.31 12.61 5.17
N ARG A 162 14.14 12.91 6.47
CA ARG A 162 15.18 13.49 7.34
C ARG A 162 16.39 12.59 7.46
N LEU A 163 16.17 11.29 7.64
CA LEU A 163 17.24 10.31 7.73
C LEU A 163 18.12 10.34 6.47
N PHE A 164 17.52 10.24 5.28
CA PHE A 164 18.27 10.11 4.03
C PHE A 164 18.81 11.44 3.48
N ASN A 165 18.11 12.55 3.67
CA ASN A 165 18.50 13.84 3.08
C ASN A 165 19.27 14.74 4.05
N ASP A 166 18.97 14.67 5.35
CA ASP A 166 19.49 15.59 6.36
C ASP A 166 20.46 14.90 7.35
N ASN A 167 20.59 13.56 7.28
CA ASN A 167 21.28 12.73 8.29
C ASN A 167 20.74 12.93 9.71
N ASP A 168 19.45 13.25 9.85
CA ASP A 168 18.78 13.42 11.14
C ASP A 168 18.05 12.13 11.53
N LEU A 169 18.59 11.44 12.54
CA LEU A 169 18.07 10.17 13.05
C LEU A 169 16.98 10.34 14.11
N SER A 170 16.73 11.56 14.62
CA SER A 170 15.92 11.76 15.83
C SER A 170 14.50 11.21 15.70
N LYS A 171 13.81 11.57 14.61
CA LYS A 171 12.44 11.13 14.32
C LYS A 171 12.39 9.65 13.92
N TYR A 172 13.42 9.19 13.21
CA TYR A 172 13.57 7.78 12.83
C TYR A 172 13.66 6.86 14.05
N GLU A 173 14.56 7.16 14.99
CA GLU A 173 14.74 6.36 16.22
C GLU A 173 13.48 6.37 17.09
N HIS A 174 12.74 7.47 17.10
CA HIS A 174 11.44 7.53 17.77
C HIS A 174 10.44 6.52 17.19
N TYR A 175 10.22 6.51 15.86
CA TYR A 175 9.31 5.57 15.22
C TYR A 175 9.79 4.12 15.30
N LYS A 176 11.11 3.89 15.25
CA LYS A 176 11.69 2.57 15.42
C LYS A 176 11.38 2.00 16.80
N ALA A 177 11.68 2.77 17.86
CA ALA A 177 11.39 2.37 19.22
C ALA A 177 9.89 2.19 19.46
N ARG A 178 9.04 3.04 18.86
CA ARG A 178 7.57 2.89 18.89
C ARG A 178 7.12 1.55 18.29
N TYR A 179 7.62 1.22 17.11
CA TYR A 179 7.28 -0.03 16.44
C TYR A 179 7.74 -1.25 17.27
N GLU A 180 8.97 -1.23 17.79
CA GLU A 180 9.51 -2.29 18.64
C GLU A 180 8.67 -2.50 19.92
N ARG A 181 8.24 -1.42 20.58
CA ARG A 181 7.33 -1.51 21.73
C ARG A 181 6.01 -2.15 21.36
N PHE A 182 5.39 -1.76 20.25
CA PHE A 182 4.15 -2.37 19.76
C PHE A 182 4.30 -3.86 19.43
N GLN A 183 5.41 -4.27 18.82
CA GLN A 183 5.67 -5.69 18.52
C GLN A 183 5.90 -6.53 19.79
N SER A 184 6.42 -5.92 20.86
CA SER A 184 6.63 -6.61 22.15
C SER A 184 5.36 -6.82 22.98
N GLN A 185 4.21 -6.29 22.55
CA GLN A 185 2.97 -6.37 23.31
C GLN A 185 2.45 -7.82 23.46
N SER A 186 1.93 -8.16 24.63
CA SER A 186 1.50 -9.53 24.96
C SER A 186 0.37 -10.04 24.06
N PHE A 187 -0.53 -9.15 23.63
CA PHE A 187 -1.64 -9.50 22.73
C PHE A 187 -1.20 -9.87 21.30
N LYS A 188 0.06 -9.59 20.92
CA LYS A 188 0.65 -10.04 19.65
C LYS A 188 1.15 -11.48 19.70
N ASN A 189 1.41 -12.01 20.90
CA ASN A 189 2.02 -13.32 21.12
C ASN A 189 1.01 -14.33 21.68
N LEU A 190 -0.17 -14.40 21.05
CA LEU A 190 -1.20 -15.36 21.42
C LEU A 190 -0.99 -16.69 20.70
N GLU A 191 -0.88 -17.78 21.46
CA GLU A 191 -0.95 -19.14 20.91
C GLU A 191 -2.41 -19.53 20.68
N TYR A 192 -2.70 -20.07 19.50
CA TYR A 192 -4.05 -20.50 19.14
C TYR A 192 -4.03 -21.93 18.59
N ASP A 193 -4.91 -22.79 19.11
CA ASP A 193 -5.12 -24.14 18.61
C ASP A 193 -6.14 -24.13 17.48
N PHE A 194 -5.66 -23.85 16.26
CA PHE A 194 -6.49 -23.84 15.05
C PHE A 194 -7.13 -25.20 14.75
N GLU A 195 -6.48 -26.30 15.12
CA GLU A 195 -6.97 -27.66 14.88
C GLU A 195 -8.21 -27.98 15.74
N SER A 196 -8.32 -27.34 16.91
CA SER A 196 -9.50 -27.47 17.77
C SER A 196 -10.73 -26.75 17.21
N VAL A 197 -10.58 -25.83 16.26
CA VAL A 197 -11.69 -25.01 15.75
C VAL A 197 -12.57 -25.83 14.80
N PRO A 198 -13.87 -25.99 15.10
CA PRO A 198 -14.78 -26.69 14.22
C PRO A 198 -14.96 -25.94 12.88
N THR A 199 -14.33 -26.42 11.82
CA THR A 199 -14.52 -25.91 10.44
C THR A 199 -15.83 -26.39 9.82
N HIS A 200 -16.46 -27.39 10.41
CA HIS A 200 -17.70 -27.98 9.95
C HIS A 200 -18.73 -28.07 11.07
N ARG A 201 -19.99 -27.86 10.70
CA ARG A 201 -21.12 -28.05 11.62
C ARG A 201 -21.29 -29.54 11.91
N LYS A 202 -21.63 -29.88 13.17
CA LYS A 202 -21.85 -31.27 13.66
C LYS A 202 -22.97 -32.06 12.96
N SER A 203 -23.79 -31.43 12.12
CA SER A 203 -24.86 -32.10 11.38
C SER A 203 -25.13 -31.38 10.05
N PRO A 204 -25.59 -32.07 8.99
CA PRO A 204 -25.90 -31.46 7.70
C PRO A 204 -27.03 -30.43 7.75
N PHE A 205 -27.05 -29.50 6.78
CA PHE A 205 -28.06 -28.43 6.71
C PHE A 205 -29.51 -28.95 6.78
N ALA A 206 -29.83 -30.05 6.09
CA ALA A 206 -31.18 -30.61 6.08
C ALA A 206 -31.70 -30.97 7.50
N LYS A 207 -30.83 -31.57 8.33
CA LYS A 207 -31.15 -31.90 9.73
C LYS A 207 -31.26 -30.65 10.60
N ARG A 208 -30.37 -29.68 10.39
CA ARG A 208 -30.39 -28.41 11.13
C ARG A 208 -31.62 -27.57 10.80
N LYS A 209 -32.01 -27.51 9.52
CA LYS A 209 -33.18 -26.77 9.03
C LYS A 209 -34.46 -27.23 9.72
N GLN A 210 -34.65 -28.54 9.87
CA GLN A 210 -35.80 -29.09 10.60
C GLN A 210 -35.82 -28.64 12.07
N LEU A 211 -34.70 -28.77 12.78
CA LEU A 211 -34.59 -28.36 14.18
C LEU A 211 -34.75 -26.84 14.36
N GLN A 212 -34.24 -26.05 13.43
CA GLN A 212 -34.37 -24.59 13.43
C GLN A 212 -35.82 -24.16 13.14
N ASN A 213 -36.50 -24.79 12.16
CA ASN A 213 -37.91 -24.52 11.88
C ASN A 213 -38.81 -24.90 13.05
N GLN A 214 -38.55 -26.02 13.73
CA GLN A 214 -39.28 -26.41 14.94
C GLN A 214 -39.14 -25.38 16.06
N ARG A 215 -37.95 -24.78 16.21
CA ARG A 215 -37.67 -23.78 17.24
C ARG A 215 -38.23 -22.40 16.90
N LEU A 216 -38.05 -21.95 15.66
CA LEU A 216 -38.34 -20.58 15.24
C LEU A 216 -39.76 -20.41 14.68
N ASN A 217 -40.39 -21.50 14.25
CA ASN A 217 -41.74 -21.54 13.65
C ASN A 217 -41.97 -20.44 12.60
N LEU A 218 -40.97 -20.25 11.74
CA LEU A 218 -41.02 -19.24 10.69
C LEU A 218 -42.10 -19.61 9.65
N PRO A 219 -42.83 -18.62 9.11
CA PRO A 219 -43.77 -18.87 8.03
C PRO A 219 -43.01 -19.26 6.75
N ASP A 220 -43.75 -19.81 5.79
CA ASP A 220 -43.23 -19.87 4.43
C ASP A 220 -42.92 -18.46 3.92
N LEU A 221 -41.77 -18.31 3.26
CA LEU A 221 -41.20 -17.01 2.83
C LEU A 221 -41.02 -16.02 4.00
N PRO A 222 -40.18 -16.34 5.00
CA PRO A 222 -39.97 -15.44 6.12
C PRO A 222 -39.25 -14.16 5.66
N THR A 223 -39.69 -13.03 6.19
CA THR A 223 -38.99 -11.75 6.05
C THR A 223 -38.00 -11.58 7.19
N THR A 224 -36.81 -11.03 6.92
CA THR A 224 -35.75 -10.75 7.90
C THR A 224 -35.49 -9.26 8.05
#